data_AF-A0A9E5NBZ5-F1
#
_entry.id   AF-A0A9E5NBZ5-F1
#
_cell.length_a   1.000
_cell.length_b   1.000
_cell.length_c   1.000
_cell.angle_alpha   90.00
_cell.angle_beta   90.00
_cell.angle_gamma   90.00
#
_symmetry.space_group_name_H-M   'P 1'
#
loop_
_entity.id
_entity.type
_entity.pdbx_description
1 polymer ?
#
loop_
_entity_poly.entity_id
_entity_poly.type
_entity_poly.pdbx_seq_one_letter_code
_entity_poly.pdbx_strand_id
1 'polypeptide(L)'
;ERWDLAAQGLSDAAQKLQTAGADFIIIATNTMHLVFDEVQDSVNIPMLSLLDAVAEAILRRGMETVGLLGTKFTMEKPFYQEALAR
;
A
#
# COMPACT_ATOMS: atom_id res chain seq x y z
N GLU A 1 9.66 0.07 -15.73
CA GLU A 1 8.86 1.22 -15.29
C GLU A 1 9.69 2.02 -14.28
N ARG A 2 9.41 3.32 -14.09
CA ARG A 2 10.21 4.20 -13.22
C ARG A 2 9.64 4.28 -11.80
N TRP A 3 9.52 3.11 -11.16
CA TRP A 3 9.02 3.01 -9.79
C TRP A 3 9.94 3.69 -8.77
N ASP A 4 11.24 3.77 -9.08
CA ASP A 4 12.24 4.55 -8.36
C ASP A 4 11.83 6.02 -8.17
N LEU A 5 11.31 6.66 -9.23
CA LEU A 5 10.87 8.06 -9.15
C LEU A 5 9.56 8.21 -8.35
N ALA A 6 8.67 7.23 -8.45
CA ALA A 6 7.43 7.21 -7.68
C ALA A 6 7.73 7.05 -6.19
N ALA A 7 8.61 6.12 -5.83
CA ALA A 7 9.08 5.91 -4.47
C ALA A 7 9.73 7.17 -3.92
N GLN A 8 10.69 7.78 -4.64
CA GLN A 8 11.32 9.02 -4.23
C GLN A 8 10.29 10.13 -3.95
N GLY A 9 9.37 10.37 -4.88
CA GLY A 9 8.37 11.42 -4.71
C GLY A 9 7.40 11.17 -3.54
N LEU A 10 7.04 9.90 -3.30
CA LEU A 10 6.18 9.52 -2.19
C LEU A 10 6.92 9.58 -0.84
N SER A 11 8.19 9.17 -0.78
CA SER A 11 9.06 9.30 0.39
C SER A 11 9.24 10.76 0.79
N ASP A 12 9.50 11.65 -0.18
CA ASP A 12 9.59 13.10 0.07
C ASP A 12 8.28 13.66 0.64
N ALA A 13 7.13 13.17 0.17
CA ALA A 13 5.82 13.57 0.69
C ALA A 13 5.56 13.00 2.09
N ALA A 14 5.91 11.74 2.34
CA ALA A 14 5.76 11.08 3.63
C ALA A 14 6.58 11.79 4.72
N GLN A 15 7.84 12.15 4.42
CA GLN A 15 8.69 12.89 5.36
C GLN A 15 8.14 14.28 5.70
N LYS A 16 7.51 14.97 4.73
CA LYS A 16 6.83 16.26 4.98
C LYS A 16 5.62 16.07 5.90
N LEU A 17 4.82 15.03 5.70
CA LEU A 17 3.68 14.71 6.58
C LEU A 17 4.15 14.41 8.00
N GLN A 18 5.21 13.61 8.15
CA GLN A 18 5.82 13.34 9.46
C GLN A 18 6.28 14.63 10.14
N THR A 19 6.98 15.50 9.41
CA THR A 19 7.49 16.77 9.94
C THR A 19 6.34 17.72 10.34
N ALA A 20 5.21 17.63 9.65
CA ALA A 20 4.00 18.38 9.96
C ALA A 20 3.24 17.85 11.18
N GLY A 21 3.69 16.75 11.81
CA GLY A 21 3.10 16.17 13.01
C GLY A 21 2.02 15.14 12.76
N ALA A 22 2.02 14.47 11.59
CA ALA A 22 1.14 13.33 11.36
C ALA A 22 1.48 12.17 12.33
N ASP A 23 0.46 11.55 12.92
CA ASP A 23 0.62 10.36 13.78
C ASP A 23 0.86 9.07 12.97
N PHE A 24 0.33 9.01 11.74
CA PHE A 24 0.51 7.90 10.80
C PHE A 24 0.26 8.38 9.35
N ILE A 25 0.64 7.56 8.37
CA ILE A 25 0.47 7.86 6.94
C ILE A 25 -0.25 6.71 6.22
N ILE A 26 -1.02 7.06 5.18
CA ILE A 26 -1.59 6.11 4.22
C ILE A 26 -1.26 6.52 2.78
N ILE A 27 -1.05 5.53 1.92
CA ILE A 27 -1.01 5.74 0.47
C ILE A 27 -2.45 5.60 -0.07
N ALA A 28 -3.05 6.71 -0.48
CA ALA A 28 -4.45 6.75 -0.95
C ALA A 28 -4.63 6.31 -2.42
N THR A 29 -3.95 5.24 -2.84
CA THR A 29 -4.03 4.69 -4.21
C THR A 29 -3.55 3.25 -4.26
N ASN A 30 -4.26 2.35 -4.98
CA ASN A 30 -3.91 0.93 -5.07
C ASN A 30 -2.52 0.69 -5.70
N THR A 31 -2.23 1.36 -6.83
CA THR A 31 -1.05 1.06 -7.65
C THR A 31 0.25 1.37 -6.93
N MET A 32 0.28 2.43 -6.10
CA MET A 32 1.52 2.84 -5.43
C MET A 32 1.86 1.97 -4.21
N HIS A 33 1.01 1.00 -3.84
CA HIS A 33 1.42 -0.02 -2.87
C HIS A 33 2.58 -0.90 -3.37
N LEU A 34 2.91 -0.85 -4.67
CA LEU A 34 4.13 -1.43 -5.21
C LEU A 34 5.42 -0.90 -4.57
N VAL A 35 5.42 0.32 -4.07
CA VAL A 35 6.57 0.97 -3.43
C VAL A 35 6.33 1.24 -1.94
N PHE A 36 5.33 0.58 -1.33
CA PHE A 36 4.92 0.84 0.04
C PHE A 36 6.08 0.67 1.03
N ASP A 37 6.81 -0.45 0.94
CA ASP A 37 7.91 -0.76 1.86
C ASP A 37 9.03 0.29 1.78
N GLU A 38 9.41 0.72 0.57
CA GLU A 38 10.43 1.76 0.37
C GLU A 38 10.00 3.11 0.94
N VAL A 39 8.73 3.47 0.80
CA VAL A 39 8.18 4.71 1.38
C VAL A 39 8.10 4.60 2.90
N GLN A 40 7.73 3.44 3.43
CA GLN A 40 7.67 3.18 4.87
C GLN A 40 9.04 3.29 5.52
N ASP A 41 10.08 2.77 4.89
CA ASP A 41 11.46 2.86 5.38
C ASP A 41 12.00 4.30 5.40
N SER A 42 11.33 5.25 4.74
CA SER A 42 11.74 6.66 4.69
C SER A 42 11.26 7.50 5.88
N VAL A 43 10.38 6.94 6.72
CA VAL A 43 9.75 7.61 7.87
C VAL A 43 9.83 6.75 9.13
N ASN A 44 9.68 7.37 10.30
CA ASN A 44 9.70 6.73 11.62
C ASN A 44 8.29 6.58 12.23
N ILE A 45 7.27 7.19 11.63
CA ILE A 45 5.87 7.06 12.05
C ILE A 45 5.19 5.90 11.32
N PRO A 46 4.18 5.25 11.92
CA PRO A 46 3.49 4.13 11.29
C PRO A 46 2.91 4.47 9.92
N MET A 47 3.00 3.52 8.99
CA MET A 47 2.24 3.53 7.74
C MET A 47 1.21 2.41 7.75
N LEU A 48 -0.01 2.70 7.30
CA LEU A 48 -1.07 1.69 7.18
C LEU A 48 -1.24 1.27 5.72
N SER A 49 -1.11 -0.03 5.49
CA SER A 49 -1.33 -0.64 4.17
C SER A 49 -2.82 -0.81 3.89
N LEU A 50 -3.24 -0.39 2.70
CA LEU A 50 -4.60 -0.65 2.22
C LEU A 50 -4.83 -2.15 2.02
N LEU A 51 -3.79 -2.87 1.58
CA LEU A 51 -3.88 -4.29 1.28
C LEU A 51 -4.11 -5.11 2.57
N ASP A 52 -3.41 -4.74 3.65
CA ASP A 52 -3.57 -5.38 4.96
C ASP A 52 -4.98 -5.13 5.51
N ALA A 53 -5.48 -3.90 5.38
CA ALA A 53 -6.85 -3.56 5.81
C ALA A 53 -7.91 -4.36 5.05
N VAL A 54 -7.71 -4.58 3.74
CA VAL A 54 -8.61 -5.39 2.90
C VAL A 54 -8.52 -6.87 3.29
N ALA A 55 -7.31 -7.42 3.45
CA ALA A 55 -7.09 -8.80 3.88
C ALA A 55 -7.78 -9.07 5.23
N GLU A 56 -7.57 -8.19 6.22
CA GLU A 56 -8.18 -8.31 7.53
C GLU A 56 -9.72 -8.25 7.46
N ALA A 57 -10.29 -7.41 6.59
CA ALA A 57 -11.73 -7.35 6.37
C ALA A 57 -12.31 -8.63 5.72
N ILE A 58 -11.57 -9.24 4.79
CA ILE A 58 -11.93 -10.52 4.16
C ILE A 58 -11.92 -11.65 5.21
N LEU A 59 -10.84 -11.75 5.98
CA LEU A 59 -10.67 -12.77 7.02
C LEU A 59 -11.73 -12.65 8.12
N ARG A 60 -12.05 -11.43 8.57
CA ARG A 60 -13.13 -11.18 9.55
C ARG A 60 -14.51 -11.68 9.08
N ARG A 61 -14.72 -11.82 7.77
CA ARG A 61 -15.95 -12.35 7.18
C ARG A 61 -15.90 -13.85 6.92
N GLY A 62 -14.79 -14.52 7.27
CA GLY A 62 -14.61 -15.97 7.08
C GLY A 62 -14.52 -16.37 5.61
N MET A 63 -14.04 -15.48 4.73
CA MET A 63 -13.88 -15.76 3.31
C MET A 63 -12.45 -16.20 3.00
N GLU A 64 -12.29 -17.35 2.35
CA GLU A 64 -10.98 -17.88 1.94
C GLU A 64 -10.67 -17.64 0.45
N THR A 65 -11.68 -17.25 -0.34
CA THR A 65 -11.53 -16.99 -1.77
C THR A 65 -12.41 -15.82 -2.17
N VAL A 66 -11.83 -14.84 -2.86
CA VAL A 66 -12.51 -13.63 -3.32
C VAL A 66 -12.15 -13.33 -4.77
N GLY A 67 -13.03 -12.65 -5.50
CA GLY A 67 -12.72 -12.08 -6.80
C GLY A 67 -12.09 -10.69 -6.68
N LEU A 68 -10.97 -10.46 -7.36
CA LEU A 68 -10.35 -9.14 -7.49
C LEU A 68 -10.80 -8.49 -8.81
N LEU A 69 -11.55 -7.39 -8.70
CA LEU A 69 -11.97 -6.58 -9.85
C LEU A 69 -11.40 -5.16 -9.75
N GLY A 70 -10.81 -4.67 -10.84
CA GLY A 70 -10.19 -3.36 -10.88
C GLY A 70 -9.65 -3.02 -12.26
N THR A 71 -8.67 -2.12 -12.32
CA THR A 71 -7.95 -1.86 -13.57
C THR A 71 -7.17 -3.10 -14.00
N LYS A 72 -6.91 -3.24 -15.31
CA LYS A 72 -6.07 -4.32 -15.85
C LYS A 72 -4.77 -4.49 -15.05
N PHE A 73 -4.10 -3.38 -14.73
CA PHE A 73 -2.88 -3.37 -13.93
C PHE A 73 -3.08 -3.97 -12.53
N THR A 74 -4.14 -3.56 -11.81
CA THR A 74 -4.43 -4.07 -10.46
C THR A 74 -4.74 -5.57 -10.48
N MET A 75 -5.45 -6.04 -11.52
CA MET A 75 -5.85 -7.44 -11.63
C MET A 75 -4.71 -8.36 -12.11
N GLU A 76 -3.81 -7.88 -12.97
CA GLU A 76 -2.74 -8.71 -13.58
C GLU A 76 -1.43 -8.69 -12.80
N LYS A 77 -1.15 -7.66 -12.00
CA LYS A 77 0.11 -7.58 -11.25
C LYS A 77 0.03 -8.37 -9.94
N PRO A 78 1.15 -8.97 -9.49
CA PRO A 78 1.12 -9.90 -8.38
C PRO A 78 0.91 -9.23 -7.02
N PHE A 79 1.24 -7.95 -6.84
CA PHE A 79 1.26 -7.28 -5.53
C PHE A 79 -0.03 -7.40 -4.71
N TYR A 80 -1.20 -7.32 -5.36
CA TYR A 80 -2.48 -7.42 -4.66
C TYR A 80 -2.76 -8.88 -4.26
N GLN A 81 -2.47 -9.83 -5.15
CA GLN A 81 -2.67 -11.26 -4.91
C GLN A 81 -1.69 -11.77 -3.85
N GLU A 82 -0.42 -11.37 -3.91
CA GLU A 82 0.61 -11.70 -2.93
C GLU A 82 0.27 -11.16 -1.55
N ALA A 83 -0.29 -9.95 -1.46
CA ALA A 83 -0.72 -9.39 -0.18
C ALA A 83 -1.93 -10.12 0.41
N LEU A 84 -2.92 -10.50 -0.42
CA LEU A 84 -4.09 -11.25 0.04
C LEU A 84 -3.82 -12.74 0.31
N ALA A 85 -2.72 -13.29 -0.18
CA ALA A 85 -2.33 -14.69 0.03
C ALA A 85 -1.56 -14.93 1.34
N ARG A 86 -1.26 -13.87 2.10
CA ARG A 86 -0.63 -13.93 3.43
C ARG A 86 -1.67 -14.16 4.51
#